data_AF-A0A2S8ZUG8-F1
#
_entry.id   AF-A0A2S8ZUG8-F1
#
_cell.length_a   1.000
_cell.length_b   1.000
_cell.length_c   1.000
_cell.angle_alpha   90.00
_cell.angle_beta   90.00
_cell.angle_gamma   90.00
#
_symmetry.space_group_name_H-M   'P 1'
#
loop_
_entity.id
_entity.type
_entity.pdbx_description
1 polymer ?
#
loop_
_entity_poly.entity_id
_entity_poly.type
_entity_poly.pdbx_seq_one_letter_code
_entity_poly.pdbx_strand_id
1 'polypeptide(L)'
;MNLLKIFSAGMLLAAAIQIQAQTAEQKKPDNPAKCANIKEGKFIRANYPESIWNMTIKDNVQTEYFNNGKDFIKSTLVFVDDCNYKAIVMEKSDKNDPAQVGDVFNNKIVATQDNLLKVNTKIEGTSFDVVYVKVK
;
A
#
# COMPACT_ATOMS: atom_id res chain seq x y z
N MET A 1 -28.97 -6.45 68.00
CA MET A 1 -29.14 -7.92 67.84
C MET A 1 -29.90 -8.15 66.55
N ASN A 2 -29.44 -8.83 65.52
CA ASN A 2 -28.23 -9.61 65.36
C ASN A 2 -27.77 -9.50 63.90
N LEU A 3 -26.46 -9.37 63.72
CA LEU A 3 -25.78 -9.36 62.44
C LEU A 3 -25.75 -10.77 61.83
N LEU A 4 -25.67 -10.77 60.50
CA LEU A 4 -25.03 -11.75 59.62
C LEU A 4 -25.03 -13.23 60.03
N LYS A 5 -25.67 -14.06 59.21
CA LYS A 5 -25.15 -15.39 58.87
C LYS A 5 -25.08 -15.56 57.35
N ILE A 6 -23.84 -15.66 56.91
CA ILE A 6 -23.28 -15.92 55.57
C ILE A 6 -23.72 -17.28 55.06
N PHE A 7 -23.95 -17.46 53.75
CA PHE A 7 -23.56 -18.63 52.92
C PHE A 7 -23.79 -18.25 51.44
N SER A 8 -22.73 -17.89 50.72
CA SER A 8 -22.06 -18.79 49.76
C SER A 8 -22.95 -19.26 48.60
N ALA A 9 -22.95 -18.51 47.51
CA ALA A 9 -23.08 -19.06 46.15
C ALA A 9 -22.49 -18.03 45.18
N GLY A 10 -21.16 -18.07 45.05
CA GLY A 10 -20.48 -17.43 43.94
C GLY A 10 -20.90 -18.14 42.67
N MET A 11 -21.65 -17.44 41.82
CA MET A 11 -21.76 -17.79 40.41
C MET A 11 -21.55 -16.52 39.61
N LEU A 12 -20.28 -16.12 39.54
CA LEU A 12 -19.78 -15.32 38.43
C LEU A 12 -20.01 -16.17 37.17
N LEU A 13 -21.16 -15.98 36.50
CA LEU A 13 -21.28 -16.31 35.09
C LEU A 13 -20.36 -15.35 34.32
N ALA A 14 -19.07 -15.68 34.31
CA ALA A 14 -18.19 -15.24 33.24
C ALA A 14 -18.68 -15.95 31.98
N ALA A 15 -19.67 -15.36 31.31
CA ALA A 15 -19.93 -15.67 29.92
C ALA A 15 -18.63 -15.36 29.19
N ALA A 16 -17.84 -16.39 28.91
CA ALA A 16 -16.69 -16.31 28.04
C ALA A 16 -17.23 -15.88 26.68
N ILE A 17 -17.17 -14.57 26.40
CA ILE A 17 -17.25 -14.08 25.03
C ILE A 17 -16.00 -14.64 24.37
N GLN A 18 -16.12 -15.82 23.77
CA GLN A 18 -15.14 -16.30 22.82
C GLN A 18 -15.20 -15.31 21.66
N ILE A 19 -14.38 -14.28 21.74
CA ILE A 19 -14.03 -13.46 20.59
C ILE A 19 -13.35 -14.44 19.64
N GLN A 20 -14.13 -15.00 18.71
CA GLN A 20 -13.60 -15.67 17.55
C GLN A 20 -12.91 -14.56 16.75
N ALA A 21 -11.65 -14.28 17.09
CA ALA A 21 -10.74 -13.63 16.18
C ALA A 21 -10.65 -14.58 14.99
N GLN A 22 -11.50 -14.34 13.99
CA GLN A 22 -11.51 -15.13 12.77
C GLN A 22 -10.11 -15.00 12.19
N THR A 23 -9.35 -16.09 12.28
CA THR A 23 -8.15 -16.31 11.50
C THR A 23 -8.58 -16.36 10.04
N ALA A 24 -8.77 -15.19 9.42
CA ALA A 24 -8.76 -15.10 7.98
C ALA A 24 -7.44 -15.71 7.55
N GLU A 25 -7.49 -16.85 6.85
CA GLU A 25 -6.29 -17.48 6.31
C GLU A 25 -5.55 -16.43 5.48
N GLN A 26 -4.38 -16.02 5.98
CA GLN A 26 -3.56 -15.05 5.28
C GLN A 26 -3.08 -15.74 4.00
N LYS A 27 -3.66 -15.34 2.87
CA LYS A 27 -3.28 -15.89 1.56
C LYS A 27 -1.76 -15.77 1.40
N LYS A 28 -1.16 -16.72 0.68
CA LYS A 28 0.26 -16.66 0.32
C LYS A 28 0.46 -15.68 -0.85
N PRO A 29 1.63 -15.03 -0.98
CA PRO A 29 1.99 -14.29 -2.18
C PRO A 29 1.99 -15.18 -3.43
N ASP A 30 1.78 -14.58 -4.60
CA ASP A 30 1.93 -15.25 -5.88
C ASP A 30 3.38 -15.74 -6.07
N ASN A 31 3.54 -16.90 -6.71
CA ASN A 31 4.85 -17.43 -7.12
C ASN A 31 4.73 -18.08 -8.51
N PRO A 32 5.29 -17.48 -9.58
CA PRO A 32 6.08 -16.23 -9.57
C PRO A 32 5.20 -15.00 -9.35
N ALA A 33 5.83 -13.90 -8.92
CA ALA A 33 5.16 -12.61 -8.78
C ALA A 33 4.64 -12.12 -10.15
N LYS A 34 3.41 -11.57 -10.18
CA LYS A 34 2.75 -11.08 -11.39
C LYS A 34 3.21 -9.65 -11.73
N CYS A 35 4.50 -9.48 -11.97
CA CYS A 35 5.13 -8.15 -12.08
C CYS A 35 4.58 -7.29 -13.24
N ALA A 36 4.08 -7.91 -14.31
CA ALA A 36 3.40 -7.21 -15.40
C ALA A 36 2.18 -6.36 -14.95
N ASN A 37 1.61 -6.64 -13.77
CA ASN A 37 0.45 -5.92 -13.25
C ASN A 37 0.70 -4.42 -13.01
N ILE A 38 1.95 -3.97 -12.87
CA ILE A 38 2.29 -2.54 -12.70
C ILE A 38 2.26 -1.76 -14.02
N LYS A 39 2.38 -2.42 -15.18
CA LYS A 39 2.66 -1.74 -16.46
C LYS A 39 1.54 -0.81 -16.92
N GLU A 40 0.31 -1.06 -16.46
CA GLU A 40 -0.85 -0.24 -16.79
C GLU A 40 -1.93 -0.36 -15.71
N GLY A 41 -2.67 0.72 -15.48
CA GLY A 41 -3.87 0.75 -14.65
C GLY A 41 -3.90 1.91 -13.67
N LYS A 42 -4.89 1.89 -12.78
CA LYS A 42 -5.01 2.80 -11.65
C LYS A 42 -4.63 2.10 -10.36
N PHE A 43 -3.90 2.79 -9.49
CA PHE A 43 -3.36 2.27 -8.26
C PHE A 43 -3.63 3.24 -7.11
N ILE A 44 -3.95 2.70 -5.95
CA ILE A 44 -4.05 3.42 -4.68
C ILE A 44 -3.08 2.78 -3.68
N ARG A 45 -2.81 3.44 -2.55
CA ARG A 45 -2.03 2.84 -1.46
C ARG A 45 -2.97 2.17 -0.46
N ALA A 46 -2.63 0.97 0.00
CA ALA A 46 -3.50 0.21 0.91
C ALA A 46 -3.78 0.94 2.25
N ASN A 47 -2.88 1.84 2.66
CA ASN A 47 -2.91 2.56 3.92
C ASN A 47 -3.10 4.09 3.73
N TYR A 48 -3.55 4.54 2.56
CA TYR A 48 -3.69 5.97 2.26
C TYR A 48 -5.00 6.25 1.51
N PRO A 49 -5.79 7.25 1.90
CA PRO A 49 -6.99 7.63 1.17
C PRO A 49 -6.68 8.04 -0.28
N GLU A 50 -7.53 7.62 -1.22
CA GLU A 50 -7.40 7.95 -2.65
C GLU A 50 -7.41 9.47 -2.91
N SER A 51 -8.15 10.22 -2.09
CA SER A 51 -8.22 11.68 -2.12
C SER A 51 -6.88 12.34 -1.81
N ILE A 52 -6.00 11.66 -1.07
CA ILE A 52 -4.67 12.17 -0.74
C ILE A 52 -3.66 11.72 -1.79
N TRP A 53 -3.76 10.46 -2.25
CA TRP A 53 -2.84 9.94 -3.25
C TRP A 53 -3.49 8.86 -4.12
N ASN A 54 -3.31 8.97 -5.43
CA ASN A 54 -3.53 7.88 -6.37
C ASN A 54 -2.55 7.96 -7.53
N MET A 55 -2.45 6.89 -8.31
CA MET A 55 -1.52 6.80 -9.43
C MET A 55 -2.20 6.16 -10.63
N THR A 56 -1.93 6.69 -11.80
CA THR A 56 -2.26 6.04 -13.08
C THR A 56 -0.97 5.71 -13.81
N ILE A 57 -0.97 4.56 -14.50
CA ILE A 57 0.09 4.18 -15.41
C ILE A 57 -0.57 3.85 -16.74
N LYS A 58 -0.12 4.51 -17.80
CA LYS A 58 -0.55 4.25 -19.18
C LYS A 58 0.57 4.62 -20.13
N ASP A 59 0.82 3.81 -21.16
CA ASP A 59 1.83 4.06 -22.19
C ASP A 59 3.24 4.38 -21.61
N ASN A 60 3.65 3.63 -20.57
CA ASN A 60 4.88 3.86 -19.80
C ASN A 60 5.00 5.25 -19.14
N VAL A 61 3.88 5.94 -18.94
CA VAL A 61 3.82 7.18 -18.18
C VAL A 61 3.09 6.91 -16.88
N GLN A 62 3.80 7.12 -15.77
CA GLN A 62 3.23 7.14 -14.42
C GLN A 62 2.83 8.57 -14.09
N THR A 63 1.60 8.79 -13.65
CA THR A 63 1.17 10.06 -13.05
C THR A 63 0.67 9.79 -11.64
N GLU A 64 1.37 10.34 -10.66
CA GLU A 64 0.93 10.36 -9.26
C GLU A 64 0.14 11.64 -9.03
N TYR A 65 -1.06 11.51 -8.47
CA TYR A 65 -1.96 12.61 -8.14
C TYR A 65 -2.05 12.78 -6.64
N PHE A 66 -2.02 14.02 -6.20
CA PHE A 66 -2.08 14.42 -4.80
C PHE A 66 -3.21 15.43 -4.61
N ASN A 67 -3.68 15.59 -3.37
CA ASN A 67 -4.63 16.64 -2.99
C ASN A 67 -5.91 16.68 -3.87
N ASN A 68 -6.55 15.52 -4.08
CA ASN A 68 -7.68 15.32 -4.99
C ASN A 68 -7.36 15.63 -6.46
N GLY A 69 -6.13 15.35 -6.89
CA GLY A 69 -5.67 15.58 -8.26
C GLY A 69 -5.36 17.04 -8.57
N LYS A 70 -5.35 17.92 -7.57
CA LYS A 70 -4.88 19.31 -7.72
C LYS A 70 -3.40 19.35 -8.08
N ASP A 71 -2.64 18.46 -7.46
CA ASP A 71 -1.21 18.35 -7.68
C ASP A 71 -0.85 17.02 -8.33
N PHE A 72 0.22 17.00 -9.12
CA PHE A 72 0.70 15.79 -9.76
C PHE A 72 2.22 15.78 -9.95
N ILE A 73 2.75 14.57 -10.06
CA ILE A 73 4.09 14.25 -10.52
C ILE A 73 3.95 13.26 -11.67
N LYS A 74 4.50 13.60 -12.84
CA LYS A 74 4.54 12.72 -14.00
C LYS A 74 5.96 12.18 -14.18
N SER A 75 6.05 10.87 -14.36
CA SER A 75 7.30 10.15 -14.57
C SER A 75 7.21 9.25 -15.79
N THR A 76 8.30 9.13 -16.55
CA THR A 76 8.44 8.06 -17.54
C THR A 76 8.96 6.80 -16.87
N LEU A 77 8.40 5.65 -17.26
CA LEU A 77 8.80 4.35 -16.77
C LEU A 77 9.75 3.67 -17.75
N VAL A 78 10.91 3.27 -17.24
CA VAL A 78 11.90 2.48 -17.98
C VAL A 78 12.05 1.12 -17.31
N PHE A 79 11.45 0.09 -17.92
CA PHE A 79 11.55 -1.28 -17.43
C PHE A 79 12.94 -1.86 -17.75
N VAL A 80 13.66 -2.28 -16.72
CA VAL A 80 14.96 -2.95 -16.83
C VAL A 80 14.76 -4.45 -17.05
N ASP A 81 13.78 -5.00 -16.35
CA ASP A 81 13.23 -6.34 -16.55
C ASP A 81 11.75 -6.34 -16.14
N ASP A 82 11.14 -7.53 -16.00
CA ASP A 82 9.72 -7.64 -15.66
C ASP A 82 9.36 -7.09 -14.27
N CYS A 83 10.26 -7.16 -13.30
CA CYS A 83 10.01 -6.78 -11.91
C CYS A 83 10.80 -5.56 -11.45
N ASN A 84 11.74 -5.06 -12.27
CA ASN A 84 12.56 -3.89 -11.96
C ASN A 84 12.35 -2.80 -13.00
N TYR A 85 12.06 -1.59 -12.54
CA TYR A 85 11.85 -0.43 -13.40
C TYR A 85 12.33 0.85 -12.74
N LYS A 86 12.65 1.85 -13.55
CA LYS A 86 12.94 3.21 -13.11
C LYS A 86 11.73 4.08 -13.38
N ALA A 87 11.36 4.94 -12.44
CA ALA A 87 10.46 6.07 -12.70
C ALA A 87 11.31 7.34 -12.69
N ILE A 88 11.35 8.04 -13.83
CA ILE A 88 12.14 9.25 -14.02
C ILE A 88 11.18 10.44 -14.09
N VAL A 89 11.30 11.37 -13.14
CA VAL A 89 10.39 12.53 -13.06
C VAL A 89 10.59 13.43 -14.26
N MET A 90 9.52 13.70 -15.00
CA MET A 90 9.51 14.57 -16.16
C MET A 90 8.91 15.93 -15.84
N GLU A 91 7.86 15.95 -15.04
CA GLU A 91 7.10 17.16 -14.76
C GLU A 91 6.40 17.06 -13.40
N LYS A 92 6.15 18.21 -12.76
CA LYS A 92 5.36 18.31 -11.54
C LYS A 92 4.58 19.62 -11.51
N SER A 93 3.43 19.64 -10.83
CA SER A 93 2.64 20.86 -10.66
C SER A 93 3.06 21.67 -9.42
N ASP A 94 3.30 20.99 -8.30
CA ASP A 94 3.71 21.65 -7.06
C ASP A 94 5.23 21.90 -7.08
N LYS A 95 5.59 23.18 -7.13
CA LYS A 95 6.99 23.61 -7.11
C LYS A 95 7.68 23.30 -5.78
N ASN A 96 6.90 23.20 -4.70
CA ASN A 96 7.42 22.95 -3.36
C ASN A 96 7.56 21.46 -3.03
N ASP A 97 7.06 20.55 -3.88
CA ASP A 97 7.26 19.12 -3.69
C ASP A 97 8.76 18.79 -3.66
N PRO A 98 9.23 17.93 -2.75
CA PRO A 98 10.65 17.59 -2.65
C PRO A 98 11.19 16.90 -3.91
N ALA A 99 10.35 16.16 -4.65
CA ALA A 99 10.77 15.56 -5.90
C ALA A 99 11.12 16.65 -6.94
N GLN A 100 12.21 16.42 -7.66
CA GLN A 100 12.70 17.30 -8.71
C GLN A 100 12.59 16.62 -10.07
N VAL A 101 12.44 17.44 -11.12
CA VAL A 101 12.53 16.93 -12.50
C VAL A 101 13.92 16.35 -12.72
N GLY A 102 13.97 15.12 -13.23
CA GLY A 102 15.20 14.34 -13.38
C GLY A 102 15.46 13.34 -12.26
N ASP A 103 14.72 13.38 -11.15
CA ASP A 103 14.84 12.38 -10.09
C ASP A 103 14.53 10.98 -10.62
N VAL A 104 15.31 10.00 -10.14
CA VAL A 104 15.22 8.61 -10.58
C VAL A 104 14.88 7.71 -9.39
N PHE A 105 13.63 7.23 -9.38
CA PHE A 105 13.17 6.23 -8.43
C PHE A 105 13.46 4.84 -9.01
N ASN A 106 14.27 4.04 -8.31
CA ASN A 106 14.54 2.67 -8.70
C ASN A 106 13.57 1.75 -7.97
N ASN A 107 12.70 1.08 -8.70
CA ASN A 107 11.60 0.30 -8.16
C ASN A 107 11.79 -1.19 -8.46
N LYS A 108 11.50 -2.02 -7.46
CA LYS A 108 11.46 -3.47 -7.55
C LYS A 108 10.15 -4.00 -7.00
N ILE A 109 9.40 -4.74 -7.80
CA ILE A 109 8.25 -5.50 -7.33
C ILE A 109 8.78 -6.71 -6.56
N VAL A 110 8.50 -6.77 -5.26
CA VAL A 110 9.01 -7.82 -4.37
C VAL A 110 8.00 -8.92 -4.09
N ALA A 111 6.69 -8.62 -4.19
CA ALA A 111 5.62 -9.59 -4.03
C ALA A 111 4.33 -9.07 -4.68
N THR A 112 3.49 -9.99 -5.16
CA THR A 112 2.11 -9.70 -5.57
C THR A 112 1.15 -10.66 -4.87
N GLN A 113 -0.09 -10.23 -4.70
CA GLN A 113 -1.17 -11.06 -4.18
C GLN A 113 -2.52 -10.48 -4.58
N ASP A 114 -3.37 -11.25 -5.25
CA ASP A 114 -4.65 -10.76 -5.79
C ASP A 114 -4.43 -9.47 -6.63
N ASN A 115 -4.86 -8.31 -6.14
CA ASN A 115 -4.64 -7.00 -6.76
C ASN A 115 -3.61 -6.13 -6.02
N LEU A 116 -2.91 -6.68 -5.03
CA LEU A 116 -1.86 -6.02 -4.28
C LEU A 116 -0.50 -6.19 -4.96
N LEU A 117 0.28 -5.12 -4.99
CA LEU A 117 1.68 -5.11 -5.42
C LEU A 117 2.51 -4.47 -4.31
N LYS A 118 3.46 -5.23 -3.76
CA LYS A 118 4.48 -4.67 -2.87
C LYS A 118 5.68 -4.26 -3.71
N VAL A 119 6.02 -2.99 -3.67
CA VAL A 119 7.13 -2.38 -4.40
C VAL A 119 8.14 -1.84 -3.41
N ASN A 120 9.40 -2.23 -3.56
CA ASN A 120 10.52 -1.58 -2.89
C ASN A 120 11.03 -0.46 -3.78
N THR A 121 11.05 0.76 -3.25
CA THR A 121 11.52 1.96 -3.94
C THR A 121 12.84 2.41 -3.34
N LYS A 122 13.76 2.88 -4.19
CA LYS A 122 15.05 3.46 -3.81
C LYS A 122 15.29 4.79 -4.50
N ILE A 123 15.65 5.79 -3.71
CA ILE A 123 16.01 7.14 -4.15
C ILE A 123 17.04 7.73 -3.17
N GLU A 124 18.09 8.39 -3.69
CA GLU A 124 19.11 9.09 -2.90
C GLU A 124 19.67 8.28 -1.69
N GLY A 125 19.94 6.99 -1.88
CA GLY A 125 20.46 6.10 -0.83
C GLY A 125 19.43 5.64 0.20
N THR A 126 18.20 6.16 0.16
CA THR A 126 17.07 5.71 0.99
C THR A 126 16.29 4.60 0.28
N SER A 127 15.73 3.67 1.05
CA SER A 127 14.85 2.62 0.55
C SER A 127 13.62 2.45 1.44
N PHE A 128 12.47 2.23 0.83
CA PHE A 128 11.21 2.00 1.54
C PHE A 128 10.29 1.10 0.71
N ASP A 129 9.35 0.45 1.39
CA ASP A 129 8.33 -0.39 0.75
C ASP A 129 7.00 0.36 0.66
N VAL A 130 6.34 0.22 -0.49
CA VAL A 130 5.00 0.72 -0.74
C VAL A 130 4.11 -0.45 -1.18
N VAL A 131 2.88 -0.50 -0.67
CA VAL A 131 1.87 -1.47 -1.09
C VAL A 131 0.81 -0.77 -1.91
N TYR A 132 0.82 -1.03 -3.21
CA TYR A 132 -0.20 -0.58 -4.13
C TYR A 132 -1.34 -1.58 -4.23
N VAL A 133 -2.56 -1.05 -4.38
CA VAL A 133 -3.76 -1.79 -4.72
C VAL A 133 -4.15 -1.38 -6.12
N LYS A 134 -4.13 -2.32 -7.07
CA LYS A 134 -4.64 -2.09 -8.42
C LYS A 134 -6.16 -2.02 -8.37
N VAL A 135 -6.71 -0.91 -8.84
CA VAL A 135 -8.14 -0.71 -9.00
C VAL A 135 -8.59 -1.52 -10.23
N LYS A 136 -9.70 -2.25 -10.08
CA LYS A 136 -10.27 -3.09 -11.13
C LYS A 136 -10.93 -2.27 -12.22
#